data_AF-A0A0Q9MID2-F1
#
_entry.id   AF-A0A0Q9MID2-F1
#
_cell.length_a   1.000
_cell.length_b   1.000
_cell.length_c   1.000
_cell.angle_alpha   90.00
_cell.angle_beta   90.00
_cell.angle_gamma   90.00
#
_symmetry.space_group_name_H-M   'P 1'
#
loop_
_entity.id
_entity.type
_entity.pdbx_description
1 polymer ?
#
loop_
_entity_poly.entity_id
_entity_poly.type
_entity_poly.pdbx_seq_one_letter_code
_entity_poly.pdbx_strand_id
1 'polypeptide(L)' 'MNLRVPEDLNRRLEKLAAEEHTSKSALLLQGAELVLQRHARRREISEGLDFVMSHDAELLKRLEDA' A
#
# COMPACT_ATOMS: atom_id res chain seq x y z
N MET A 1 -16.36 -12.65 -8.64
CA MET A 1 -16.54 -11.31 -8.03
C MET A 1 -17.07 -10.38 -9.12
N ASN A 2 -18.18 -9.66 -8.87
CA ASN A 2 -18.67 -8.65 -9.80
C ASN A 2 -18.25 -7.27 -9.31
N LEU A 3 -17.24 -6.68 -9.96
CA LEU A 3 -16.80 -5.31 -9.72
C LEU A 3 -17.49 -4.38 -10.72
N ARG A 4 -18.04 -3.28 -10.24
CA ARG A 4 -18.47 -2.18 -11.11
C ARG A 4 -17.24 -1.34 -11.44
N VAL A 5 -16.80 -1.41 -12.68
CA VAL A 5 -15.64 -0.68 -13.19
C VAL A 5 -16.12 0.26 -14.28
N PRO A 6 -15.75 1.56 -14.25
CA PRO A 6 -15.98 2.47 -15.36
C PRO A 6 -15.45 1.91 -16.68
N GLU A 7 -16.15 2.16 -17.79
CA GLU A 7 -15.85 1.55 -19.09
C GLU A 7 -14.45 1.93 -19.61
N ASP A 8 -14.05 3.19 -19.40
CA ASP A 8 -12.72 3.69 -19.75
C ASP A 8 -11.60 2.96 -18.99
N LEU A 9 -11.81 2.74 -17.68
CA LEU A 9 -10.88 1.98 -16.85
C LEU A 9 -10.86 0.51 -17.26
N ASN A 10 -12.01 -0.08 -17.57
CA ASN A 10 -12.10 -1.47 -18.02
C ASN A 10 -11.25 -1.71 -19.28
N ARG A 11 -11.33 -0.81 -20.27
CA ARG A 11 -10.52 -0.91 -21.50
C ARG A 11 -9.04 -0.80 -21.25
N ARG A 12 -8.63 0.10 -20.34
CA ARG A 12 -7.22 0.25 -19.96
C ARG A 12 -6.68 -1.00 -19.28
N LEU A 13 -7.47 -1.61 -18.40
CA LEU A 13 -7.11 -2.87 -17.74
C LEU A 13 -7.02 -4.04 -18.73
N GLU A 14 -7.91 -4.11 -19.71
CA GLU A 14 -7.85 -5.14 -20.75
C GLU A 14 -6.62 -5.00 -21.63
N LYS A 15 -6.28 -3.77 -22.04
CA LYS A 15 -5.06 -3.50 -22.79
C LYS A 15 -3.80 -3.92 -22.01
N LEU A 16 -3.70 -3.51 -20.75
CA LEU A 16 -2.55 -3.85 -19.90
C LEU A 16 -2.46 -5.37 -19.64
N ALA A 17 -3.59 -6.03 -19.40
CA ALA A 17 -3.61 -7.48 -19.20
C ALA A 17 -3.10 -8.23 -20.45
N ALA A 18 -3.45 -7.75 -21.65
CA ALA A 18 -2.94 -8.31 -22.90
C ALA A 18 -1.43 -8.06 -23.09
N GLU A 19 -0.94 -6.86 -22.77
CA GLU A 19 0.49 -6.51 -22.82
C GLU A 19 1.33 -7.37 -21.85
N GLU A 20 0.80 -7.62 -20.65
CA GLU A 20 1.46 -8.41 -19.60
C GLU A 20 1.17 -9.93 -19.72
N HIS A 21 0.52 -10.36 -20.81
CA HIS A 21 0.15 -11.76 -21.05
C HIS A 21 -0.57 -12.42 -19.86
N THR A 22 -1.45 -11.68 -19.19
CA THR A 22 -2.17 -12.12 -17.99
C THR A 22 -3.67 -11.91 -18.13
N SER A 23 -4.44 -12.40 -17.16
CA SER A 23 -5.88 -12.12 -17.11
C SER A 23 -6.17 -10.83 -16.36
N LYS A 24 -7.26 -10.15 -16.74
CA LYS A 24 -7.74 -8.95 -16.04
C LYS A 24 -7.98 -9.21 -14.54
N SER A 25 -8.50 -10.39 -14.18
CA SER A 25 -8.69 -10.77 -12.78
C SER A 25 -7.37 -10.93 -12.03
N ALA A 26 -6.36 -11.56 -12.64
CA ALA A 26 -5.04 -11.71 -12.03
C ALA A 26 -4.37 -10.34 -11.83
N LEU A 27 -4.43 -9.45 -12.84
CA LEU A 27 -3.94 -8.08 -12.74
C LEU A 27 -4.61 -7.29 -11.60
N LEU A 28 -5.93 -7.42 -11.45
CA LEU A 28 -6.67 -6.77 -10.37
C LEU A 28 -6.29 -7.31 -8.98
N LEU A 29 -6.07 -8.62 -8.86
CA LEU A 29 -5.62 -9.22 -7.60
C LEU A 29 -4.21 -8.76 -7.23
N GLN A 30 -3.30 -8.69 -8.20
CA GLN A 30 -1.96 -8.14 -7.99
C GLN A 30 -2.02 -6.67 -7.55
N GLY A 31 -2.86 -5.87 -8.20
CA GLY A 31 -3.09 -4.48 -7.80
C GLY A 31 -3.65 -4.35 -6.39
N ALA A 32 -4.59 -5.21 -6.00
CA ALA A 32 -5.15 -5.24 -4.64
C ALA A 32 -4.08 -5.58 -3.59
N GLU A 33 -3.23 -6.57 -3.87
CA GLU A 33 -2.10 -6.95 -3.00
C GLU A 33 -1.14 -5.79 -2.79
N LEU A 34 -0.78 -5.06 -3.85
CA LEU A 34 0.09 -3.87 -3.76
C LEU A 34 -0.50 -2.77 -2.87
N VAL A 35 -1.83 -2.56 -2.93
CA VAL A 35 -2.52 -1.58 -2.07
C VAL A 35 -2.50 -2.03 -0.61
N LEU A 36 -2.74 -3.31 -0.35
CA LEU A 36 -2.71 -3.87 1.01
C LEU A 36 -1.31 -3.76 1.62
N GLN A 37 -0.28 -4.14 0.88
CA GLN A 37 1.12 -4.03 1.32
C GLN A 37 1.52 -2.59 1.63
N ARG A 38 1.13 -1.63 0.77
CA ARG A 38 1.38 -0.21 1.02
C ARG A 38 0.69 0.28 2.28
N HIS A 39 -0.54 -0.17 2.54
CA HIS A 39 -1.28 0.21 3.74
C HIS A 39 -0.66 -0.38 5.01
N ALA A 40 -0.31 -1.67 4.98
CA ALA A 40 0.35 -2.36 6.09
C ALA A 40 1.67 -1.67 6.47
N ARG A 41 2.54 -1.40 5.49
CA ARG A 41 3.82 -0.72 5.73
C ARG A 41 3.65 0.68 6.34
N ARG A 42 2.67 1.45 5.86
CA ARG A 42 2.39 2.78 6.42
C ARG A 42 1.94 2.68 7.88
N ARG A 43 1.12 1.67 8.20
CA ARG A 43 0.63 1.43 9.54
C ARG A 43 1.77 1.02 10.49
N GLU A 44 2.62 0.09 10.10
CA GLU A 44 3.79 -0.32 10.87
C GLU A 44 4.72 0.85 11.19
N ILE A 45 4.98 1.73 10.19
CA ILE A 45 5.79 2.93 10.42
C ILE A 45 5.12 3.87 11.42
N SER A 46 3.81 4.11 11.29
CA SER A 46 3.07 4.98 12.22
C SER A 46 3.09 4.41 13.64
N GLU A 47 2.80 3.13 13.80
CA GLU A 47 2.80 2.45 15.10
C GLU A 47 4.20 2.45 15.73
N GLY A 48 5.25 2.27 14.93
CA GLY A 48 6.63 2.38 15.38
C GLY A 48 7.02 3.79 15.84
N LEU A 49 6.59 4.82 15.11
CA LEU A 49 6.80 6.22 15.53
C LEU A 49 6.03 6.54 16.81
N ASP A 50 4.78 6.11 16.91
CA ASP A 50 3.96 6.31 18.11
C ASP A 50 4.58 5.62 19.33
N PHE A 51 5.14 4.41 19.16
CA PHE A 51 5.86 3.70 20.22
C PHE A 51 7.08 4.50 20.70
N VAL A 52 7.95 4.92 19.79
CA VAL A 52 9.15 5.69 20.12
C VAL A 52 8.78 7.02 20.79
N MET A 53 7.77 7.73 20.28
CA MET A 53 7.30 9.00 20.85
C MET A 53 6.66 8.84 22.23
N SER A 54 6.07 7.68 22.55
CA SER A 54 5.40 7.45 23.84
C SER A 54 6.31 6.82 24.89
N HIS A 55 7.30 6.01 24.48
CA HIS A 55 8.15 5.25 25.39
C HIS A 55 9.56 5.83 25.51
N ASP A 56 10.11 6.35 24.41
CA ASP A 56 11.50 6.78 24.31
C ASP A 56 11.65 8.30 24.17
N ALA A 57 10.59 9.08 24.45
CA ALA A 57 10.60 10.53 24.33
C ALA A 57 11.73 11.20 25.14
N GLU A 58 12.00 10.68 26.35
CA GLU A 58 13.07 11.16 27.20
C GLU A 58 14.46 10.79 26.65
N LEU A 59 14.61 9.60 26.05
CA LEU A 59 15.84 9.18 25.39
C LEU A 59 16.14 10.04 24.16
N LEU A 60 15.12 10.33 23.34
CA LEU A 60 15.25 11.21 22.18
C LEU A 60 15.64 12.63 22.56
N LYS A 61 15.06 13.16 23.65
CA LYS A 61 15.40 14.49 24.16
C LYS A 61 16.87 14.57 24.60
N ARG A 62 17.41 13.49 25.19
CA ARG A 62 18.82 13.41 25.56
C ARG A 62 19.77 13.24 24.36
N LEU A 63 19.30 12.66 23.26
CA LEU A 63 20.02 12.57 21.99
C LEU A 63 20.04 13.90 21.23
N GLU A 64 18.98 14.71 21.35
CA GLU A 64 18.89 16.05 20.76
C GLU A 64 19.84 17.06 21.46
N ASP A 65 20.02 16.91 22.77
CA ASP A 65 20.87 17.79 23.59
C ASP A 65 22.39 17.48 23.51
N ALA A 66 22.82 16.45 22.78
CA ALA A 66 24.21 15.97 22.68
C ALA A 66 24.86 16.29 21.33
#